data_AF-A0A182GF91-F1
#
_entry.id   AF-A0A182GF91-F1
#
_cell.length_a   1.000
_cell.length_b   1.000
_cell.length_c   1.000
_cell.angle_alpha   90.00
_cell.angle_beta   90.00
_cell.angle_gamma   90.00
#
_symmetry.space_group_name_H-M   'P 1'
#
loop_
_entity.id
_entity.type
_entity.pdbx_description
1 polymer ?
#
loop_
_entity_poly.entity_id
_entity_poly.type
_entity_poly.pdbx_seq_one_letter_code
_entity_poly.pdbx_strand_id
1 'polypeptide(L)' 'MLYGYPAWQICAESHRKKLQVQQNKILKMVLDLDPFYRTAEVHRIAKIDTVNSFIELGMSKFRNRCRMSTNPLITALQ' A
#
# COMPACT_ATOMS: atom_id res chain seq x y z
N MET A 1 0.47 8.99 10.30
CA MET A 1 1.40 9.17 9.17
C MET A 1 2.29 7.94 9.19
N LEU A 2 2.21 7.05 8.20
CA LEU A 2 3.04 5.84 8.20
C LEU A 2 4.42 6.21 7.71
N TYR A 3 5.40 6.07 8.60
CA TYR A 3 6.81 6.34 8.31
C TYR A 3 7.28 5.46 7.13
N GLY A 4 8.01 6.03 6.17
CA GLY A 4 8.61 5.30 5.06
C GLY A 4 7.73 5.06 3.82
N TYR A 5 6.51 5.61 3.78
CA TYR A 5 5.61 5.44 2.62
C TYR A 5 6.26 5.77 1.24
N PRO A 6 7.02 6.88 1.07
CA PRO A 6 7.70 7.17 -0.20
C PRO A 6 8.70 6.08 -0.61
N ALA A 7 9.37 5.44 0.36
CA ALA A 7 10.34 4.37 0.11
C ALA A 7 9.67 3.11 -0.44
N TRP A 8 8.43 2.82 -0.03
CA TRP A 8 7.68 1.69 -0.55
C TRP A 8 7.24 1.88 -2.00
N GLN A 9 7.03 3.13 -2.44
CA GLN A 9 6.68 3.42 -3.83
C GLN A 9 7.85 3.20 -4.80
N ILE A 10 9.07 3.58 -4.40
CA ILE A 10 10.30 3.33 -5.17
C ILE A 10 10.79 1.88 -5.08
N CYS A 11 10.20 1.07 -4.19
CA CYS A 11 10.56 -0.34 -4.05
C CYS A 11 10.18 -1.14 -5.32
N ALA A 12 11.02 -2.12 -5.66
CA ALA A 12 10.81 -2.98 -6.82
C ALA A 12 9.45 -3.69 -6.78
N GLU A 13 8.81 -3.84 -7.94
CA GLU A 13 7.50 -4.49 -8.05
C GLU A 13 7.52 -5.93 -7.50
N SER A 14 8.63 -6.64 -7.66
CA SER A 14 8.83 -8.00 -7.13
C SER A 14 8.67 -8.06 -5.60
N HIS A 15 9.17 -7.07 -4.88
CA HIS A 15 9.03 -6.99 -3.43
C HIS A 15 7.59 -6.65 -3.03
N ARG A 16 6.94 -5.73 -3.75
CA ARG A 16 5.52 -5.40 -3.54
C ARG A 16 4.61 -6.61 -3.78
N LYS A 17 4.89 -7.41 -4.82
CA LYS A 17 4.20 -8.68 -5.08
C LYS A 17 4.37 -9.68 -3.94
N LYS A 18 5.60 -9.83 -3.40
CA LYS A 18 5.85 -10.69 -2.23
C LYS A 18 5.03 -10.25 -1.02
N LEU A 19 4.95 -8.95 -0.74
CA LEU A 19 4.11 -8.42 0.34
C LEU A 19 2.63 -8.72 0.11
N GLN A 20 2.13 -8.56 -1.12
CA GLN A 20 0.74 -8.92 -1.47
C GLN A 20 0.46 -10.40 -1.21
N VAL A 21 1.38 -11.31 -1.53
CA VAL A 21 1.22 -12.75 -1.26
C VAL A 21 1.11 -13.02 0.23
N GLN A 22 1.95 -12.37 1.05
CA GLN A 22 1.87 -12.50 2.52
C GLN A 22 0.55 -11.94 3.06
N GLN A 23 0.13 -10.76 2.59
CA GLN A 23 -1.18 -10.18 2.96
C GLN A 23 -2.32 -11.16 2.63
N ASN A 24 -2.34 -11.73 1.42
CA ASN A 24 -3.37 -12.68 0.99
C ASN A 24 -3.41 -13.91 1.90
N LYS A 25 -2.24 -14.45 2.27
CA LYS A 25 -2.15 -15.61 3.17
C LYS A 25 -2.73 -15.29 4.54
N ILE A 26 -2.38 -14.13 5.11
CA ILE A 26 -2.90 -13.68 6.41
C ILE A 26 -4.41 -13.50 6.33
N LEU A 27 -4.92 -12.83 5.29
CA LEU A 27 -6.37 -12.60 5.13
C LEU A 27 -7.14 -13.92 5.00
N LYS A 28 -6.61 -14.89 4.24
CA LYS A 28 -7.23 -16.21 4.12
C LYS A 28 -7.26 -16.95 5.46
N MET A 29 -6.17 -16.92 6.22
CA MET A 29 -6.13 -17.54 7.56
C MET A 29 -7.11 -16.88 8.53
N VAL A 30 -7.19 -15.55 8.53
CA VAL A 30 -8.09 -14.79 9.43
C VAL A 30 -9.56 -15.03 9.08
N LEU A 31 -9.88 -15.18 7.79
CA LEU A 31 -11.24 -15.42 7.31
C LEU A 31 -11.60 -16.91 7.23
N ASP A 32 -10.70 -17.80 7.65
CA ASP A 32 -10.85 -19.26 7.53
C ASP A 32 -11.23 -19.73 6.11
N LEU A 33 -10.59 -19.13 5.10
CA LEU A 33 -10.83 -19.42 3.69
C LEU A 33 -9.83 -20.45 3.15
N ASP A 34 -10.29 -21.21 2.15
CA ASP A 34 -9.45 -22.15 1.42
C ASP A 34 -8.19 -21.48 0.81
N PRO A 35 -7.02 -22.14 0.82
CA PRO A 35 -5.79 -21.59 0.25
C PRO A 35 -5.89 -21.19 -1.23
N PHE A 36 -6.76 -21.85 -2.02
CA PHE A 36 -6.98 -21.59 -3.44
C PHE A 36 -8.05 -20.54 -3.72
N TYR A 37 -8.64 -19.96 -2.67
CA TYR A 37 -9.64 -18.90 -2.81
C TYR A 37 -9.09 -17.69 -3.57
N ARG A 38 -9.90 -17.08 -4.42
CA ARG A 38 -9.46 -16.00 -5.32
C ARG A 38 -9.13 -14.73 -4.52
N THR A 39 -7.95 -14.16 -4.74
CA THR A 39 -7.50 -12.94 -4.05
C THR A 39 -8.48 -11.78 -4.16
N ALA A 40 -9.04 -11.52 -5.35
CA ALA A 40 -10.01 -10.44 -5.55
C ALA A 40 -11.22 -10.58 -4.61
N GLU A 41 -11.67 -11.82 -4.40
CA GLU A 41 -12.81 -12.12 -3.53
C GLU A 41 -12.44 -12.01 -2.05
N VAL A 42 -11.24 -12.47 -1.65
CA VAL A 42 -10.72 -12.28 -0.29
C VAL A 42 -10.72 -10.81 0.11
N HIS A 43 -10.22 -9.93 -0.78
CA HIS A 43 -10.18 -8.49 -0.53
C HIS A 43 -11.56 -7.85 -0.50
N ARG A 44 -12.49 -8.32 -1.33
CA ARG A 44 -13.90 -7.89 -1.32
C ARG A 44 -14.60 -8.22 0.00
N ILE A 45 -14.39 -9.44 0.50
CA ILE A 45 -14.96 -9.91 1.78
C ILE A 45 -14.31 -9.15 2.95
N ALA A 46 -12.97 -9.07 2.96
CA ALA A 46 -12.21 -8.41 4.02
C ALA A 46 -12.42 -6.88 4.05
N LYS A 47 -12.88 -6.27 2.95
CA LYS A 47 -12.95 -4.81 2.75
C LYS A 47 -11.59 -4.13 3.02
N ILE A 48 -10.51 -4.80 2.62
CA ILE A 48 -9.13 -4.32 2.80
C ILE A 48 -8.52 -4.07 1.43
N ASP A 49 -7.85 -2.92 1.29
CA ASP A 49 -7.13 -2.57 0.07
C ASP A 49 -5.93 -3.48 -0.18
N THR A 50 -5.58 -3.63 -1.46
CA THR A 50 -4.31 -4.26 -1.84
C THR A 50 -3.13 -3.41 -1.37
N VAL A 51 -1.95 -4.02 -1.23
CA VAL A 51 -0.72 -3.32 -0.87
C VAL A 51 -0.45 -2.16 -1.81
N ASN A 52 -0.63 -2.35 -3.12
CA ASN A 52 -0.39 -1.31 -4.13
C ASN A 52 -1.42 -0.18 -4.10
N SER A 53 -2.68 -0.45 -3.78
CA SER A 53 -3.69 0.59 -3.58
C SER A 53 -3.41 1.40 -2.32
N PHE A 54 -3.00 0.71 -1.25
CA PHE A 54 -2.73 1.29 0.07
C PHE A 54 -1.52 2.22 0.08
N ILE A 55 -0.37 1.69 -0.37
CA ILE A 55 0.24 2.11 -1.63
C ILE A 55 -0.16 3.50 -2.12
N GLU A 56 -0.54 3.64 -3.38
CA GLU A 56 -0.86 4.93 -4.01
C GLU A 56 -1.66 5.96 -3.18
N LEU A 57 -2.62 5.52 -2.36
CA LEU A 57 -3.38 6.40 -1.47
C LEU A 57 -2.47 7.15 -0.48
N GLY A 58 -1.52 6.46 0.14
CA GLY A 58 -0.52 7.09 1.02
C GLY A 58 0.35 8.10 0.27
N MET A 59 0.72 7.82 -0.99
CA MET A 59 1.58 8.69 -1.80
C MET A 59 0.84 9.96 -2.17
N SER A 60 -0.42 9.82 -2.58
CA SER A 60 -1.27 10.95 -2.92
C SER A 60 -1.39 11.91 -1.74
N LYS A 61 -1.66 11.38 -0.54
CA LYS A 61 -1.70 12.17 0.69
C LYS A 61 -0.36 12.83 1.01
N PHE A 62 0.75 12.12 0.84
CA PHE A 62 2.09 12.66 1.05
C PHE A 62 2.41 13.79 0.06
N ARG A 63 2.20 13.56 -1.24
CA ARG A 63 2.40 14.56 -2.30
C ARG A 63 1.56 15.81 -2.06
N ASN A 64 0.30 15.66 -1.67
CA ASN A 64 -0.56 16.80 -1.34
C ASN A 64 -0.02 17.60 -0.14
N ARG A 65 0.48 16.92 0.90
CA ARG A 65 1.14 17.59 2.03
C ARG A 65 2.41 18.32 1.62
N CYS A 66 3.22 17.73 0.73
CA CYS A 66 4.41 18.41 0.21
C CYS A 66 4.02 19.67 -0.57
N ARG A 67 2.99 19.60 -1.43
CA ARG A 67 2.49 20.76 -2.19
C ARG A 67 1.93 21.87 -1.32
N MET A 68 1.31 21.53 -0.19
CA MET A 68 0.77 22.51 0.76
C MET A 68 1.82 23.03 1.75
N SER A 69 3.01 22.45 1.77
CA SER A 69 4.05 22.80 2.74
C SER A 69 4.75 24.09 2.33
N THR A 70 4.89 25.03 3.26
CA THR A 70 5.69 26.26 3.08
C THR A 70 7.18 26.02 3.33
N ASN A 71 7.62 24.76 3.48
CA ASN A 71 9.02 24.45 3.76
C ASN A 71 9.89 24.75 2.52
N PRO A 72 10.85 25.69 2.62
CA PRO A 72 11.67 26.10 1.48
C PRO A 72 12.50 24.96 0.88
N LEU A 73 12.90 23.97 1.69
CA LEU A 73 13.63 22.79 1.22
C LEU A 73 12.76 21.86 0.37
N ILE A 74 11.45 21.82 0.64
CA ILE A 74 10.51 21.02 -0.16
C ILE A 74 10.17 21.76 -1.45
N THR A 75 9.98 23.08 -1.39
CA THR A 75 9.73 23.92 -2.58
C THR A 75 10.91 23.86 -3.56
N ALA A 76 12.15 23.78 -3.07
CA ALA A 76 13.34 23.64 -3.91
C ALA A 76 13.46 22.27 -4.61
N LEU A 77 12.69 21.26 -4.18
CA LEU A 77 12.70 19.91 -4.74
C LEU A 77 11.50 19.59 -5.66
N GLN A 78 10.55 20.53 -5.78
CA GLN A 78 9.40 20.42 -6.71
C GLN A 78 9.79 20.81 -8.13
#